data_AF-A0A7W5P737-F1
#
_entry.id   AF-A0A7W5P737-F1
#
_cell.length_a   1.000
_cell.length_b   1.000
_cell.length_c   1.000
_cell.angle_alpha   90.00
_cell.angle_beta   90.00
_cell.angle_gamma   90.00
#
_symmetry.space_group_name_H-M   'P 1'
#
loop_
_entity.id
_entity.type
_entity.pdbx_description
1 polymer ?
#
loop_
_entity_poly.entity_id
_entity_poly.type
_entity_poly.pdbx_seq_one_letter_code
_entity_poly.pdbx_strand_id
1 'polypeptide(L)' 'METVDDPKILNDRDIILKVRLTTTCGSDLHLLGGYIPAMRAGDVLGHEFMGEVVEVGKAALLT' A
#
# COMPACT_ATOMS: atom_id res chain seq x y z
N MET A 1 6.45 -15.77 -4.07
CA MET A 1 6.43 -14.31 -4.30
C MET A 1 5.61 -14.10 -5.53
N GLU A 2 4.49 -13.40 -5.39
CA GLU A 2 3.63 -13.05 -6.51
C GLU A 2 4.01 -11.67 -7.01
N THR A 3 3.83 -11.43 -8.31
CA THR A 3 4.03 -10.12 -8.93
C THR A 3 2.67 -9.57 -9.32
N VAL A 4 2.44 -8.31 -9.00
CA VAL A 4 1.24 -7.55 -9.38
C VAL A 4 1.64 -6.39 -10.29
N ASP A 5 0.67 -5.79 -10.97
CA ASP A 5 0.93 -4.62 -11.82
C ASP A 5 1.43 -3.43 -11.00
N ASP A 6 2.31 -2.63 -11.59
CA ASP A 6 2.77 -1.38 -10.98
C ASP A 6 1.60 -0.41 -10.76
N PRO A 7 1.61 0.35 -9.65
CA PRO A 7 0.56 1.32 -9.36
C PRO A 7 0.55 2.45 -10.40
N LYS A 8 -0.62 3.07 -10.55
CA LYS A 8 -0.81 4.27 -11.38
C LYS A 8 -1.55 5.30 -10.54
N ILE A 9 -1.32 6.59 -10.82
CA ILE A 9 -2.15 7.66 -10.26
C ILE A 9 -3.57 7.50 -10.81
N LEU A 10 -4.54 7.29 -9.92
CA LEU A 10 -5.95 7.14 -10.29
C LEU A 10 -6.74 8.42 -10.02
N ASN A 11 -6.35 9.16 -8.99
CA ASN A 11 -6.97 10.42 -8.57
C ASN A 11 -5.92 11.52 -8.47
N ASP A 12 -6.35 12.77 -8.63
CA ASP A 12 -5.46 13.93 -8.61
C ASP A 12 -4.70 14.11 -7.29
N ARG A 13 -5.12 13.48 -6.19
CA ARG A 13 -4.47 13.57 -4.88
C ARG A 13 -3.65 12.33 -4.50
N ASP A 14 -3.54 11.36 -5.39
CA ASP A 14 -2.76 10.15 -5.11
C ASP A 14 -1.25 10.46 -5.11
N ILE A 15 -0.48 9.57 -4.48
CA ILE A 15 0.97 9.50 -4.61
C ILE A 15 1.38 8.07 -4.90
N ILE A 16 2.46 7.90 -5.65
CA ILE A 16 3.15 6.61 -5.77
C ILE A 16 4.41 6.67 -4.92
N LEU A 17 4.50 5.74 -3.97
CA LEU A 17 5.62 5.59 -3.07
C LEU A 17 6.44 4.34 -3.45
N LYS A 18 7.73 4.52 -3.71
CA LYS A 18 8.67 3.41 -3.78
C LYS A 18 9.05 2.98 -2.36
N VAL A 19 8.41 1.92 -1.88
CA VAL A 19 8.66 1.36 -0.55
C VAL A 19 10.13 0.91 -0.44
N ARG A 20 10.81 1.36 0.61
CA ARG A 20 12.20 0.98 0.94
C ARG A 20 12.26 0.06 2.14
N LEU A 21 11.38 0.28 3.12
CA LEU A 21 11.32 -0.43 4.37
C LEU A 21 9.86 -0.66 4.76
N THR A 22 9.58 -1.77 5.41
CA THR A 22 8.28 -2.10 5.98
C THR A 22 8.47 -2.95 7.22
N THR A 23 7.51 -2.89 8.13
CA THR A 23 7.47 -3.74 9.32
C THR A 23 6.20 -4.57 9.30
N THR A 24 6.26 -5.72 9.98
CA THR A 24 5.09 -6.55 10.23
C THR A 24 4.61 -6.27 11.65
N CYS A 25 3.32 -6.01 11.79
CA CYS A 25 2.68 -5.77 13.06
C CYS A 25 1.90 -7.01 13.52
N GLY A 26 1.69 -7.17 14.82
CA GLY A 26 0.85 -8.25 15.35
C GLY A 26 -0.59 -8.18 14.80
N SER A 27 -1.07 -6.98 14.46
CA SER A 27 -2.39 -6.77 13.86
C SER A 27 -2.53 -7.39 12.47
N ASP A 28 -1.43 -7.58 11.72
CA ASP A 28 -1.47 -8.25 10.41
C ASP A 28 -1.97 -9.70 10.54
N LEU A 29 -1.79 -10.34 11.71
CA LEU A 29 -2.31 -11.68 11.96
C LEU A 29 -3.84 -11.71 12.00
N HIS A 30 -4.51 -10.61 12.35
CA HIS A 30 -5.97 -10.54 12.28
C HIS A 30 -6.47 -10.60 10.83
N LEU A 31 -5.70 -10.06 9.88
CA LEU A 31 -5.99 -10.15 8.44
C LEU A 31 -5.88 -11.60 7.96
N LEU A 32 -4.80 -12.30 8.35
CA LEU A 32 -4.58 -13.70 8.00
C LEU A 32 -5.54 -14.66 8.71
N GLY A 33 -5.99 -14.31 9.92
CA GLY A 33 -6.95 -15.08 10.70
C GLY A 33 -8.40 -14.94 10.25
N GLY A 34 -8.67 -14.16 9.19
CA GLY A 34 -10.02 -13.99 8.64
C GLY A 34 -10.94 -13.09 9.46
N TYR A 35 -10.38 -12.27 10.36
CA TYR A 35 -11.17 -11.38 11.22
C TYR A 35 -11.66 -10.11 10.49
N ILE A 36 -11.18 -9.84 9.29
CA ILE A 36 -11.64 -8.75 8.43
C ILE A 36 -12.49 -9.32 7.29
N PRO A 37 -13.83 -9.25 7.34
CA PRO A 37 -14.71 -9.88 6.36
C PRO A 37 -14.55 -9.36 4.92
N ALA A 38 -14.01 -8.15 4.76
CA ALA A 38 -13.81 -7.53 3.45
C ALA A 38 -12.55 -8.03 2.73
N MET A 39 -11.64 -8.73 3.44
CA MET A 39 -10.41 -9.28 2.87
C MET A 39 -10.70 -10.34 1.82
N ARG A 40 -9.95 -10.30 0.72
CA ARG A 40 -10.06 -11.24 -0.40
C ARG A 40 -8.70 -11.87 -0.70
N ALA A 41 -8.74 -13.06 -1.28
CA ALA A 41 -7.55 -13.66 -1.84
C ALA A 41 -6.97 -12.73 -2.92
N GLY A 42 -5.66 -12.45 -2.84
CA GLY A 42 -4.96 -11.53 -3.73
C GLY A 42 -4.83 -10.10 -3.20
N ASP A 43 -5.44 -9.76 -2.06
CA ASP A 43 -5.18 -8.47 -1.41
C ASP A 43 -3.72 -8.37 -0.97
N VAL A 44 -3.08 -7.23 -1.26
CA VAL A 44 -1.69 -6.95 -0.89
C VAL A 44 -1.65 -6.39 0.53
N LEU A 45 -0.89 -7.05 1.41
CA LEU A 45 -0.79 -6.71 2.83
C LEU A 45 0.42 -5.83 3.15
N GLY A 46 0.37 -5.22 4.33
CA GLY A 46 1.39 -4.32 4.86
C GLY A 46 0.81 -2.92 5.04
N HIS A 47 0.70 -2.48 6.28
CA HIS A 47 0.17 -1.16 6.64
C HIS A 47 1.21 -0.26 7.32
N GLU A 48 2.44 -0.75 7.47
CA GLU A 48 3.56 -0.03 8.09
C GLU A 48 4.74 0.01 7.12
N PHE A 49 4.89 1.11 6.38
CA PHE A 49 5.95 1.24 5.37
C PHE A 49 6.47 2.66 5.25
N MET A 50 7.72 2.76 4.79
CA MET A 50 8.42 4.00 4.48
C MET A 50 9.14 3.88 3.15
N GLY A 51 9.27 5.00 2.45
CA GLY A 51 9.85 5.01 1.12
C GLY A 51 10.04 6.41 0.55
N GLU A 52 10.31 6.44 -0.74
CA GLU A 52 10.51 7.66 -1.52
C GLU A 52 9.28 7.92 -2.37
N VAL A 53 8.78 9.15 -2.39
CA VAL A 53 7.72 9.55 -3.33
C VAL A 53 8.33 9.65 -4.72
N VAL A 54 7.78 8.91 -5.69
CA VAL A 54 8.31 8.85 -7.06
C VAL A 54 7.36 9.44 -8.10
N GLU A 55 6.07 9.53 -7.79
CA GLU A 55 5.06 10.20 -8.63
C GLU A 55 3.98 10.81 -7.74
N VAL A 56 3.41 11.93 -8.17
CA VAL A 56 2.31 12.62 -7.48
C VAL A 56 1.21 13.01 -8.45
N GLY A 57 -0.03 12.93 -7.98
CA GLY A 57 -1.18 13.45 -8.71
C GLY A 57 -1.14 14.97 -8.82
N LYS A 58 -1.87 15.52 -9.80
CA LYS A 58 -1.83 16.95 -10.15
C LYS A 58 -2.20 17.90 -9.00
N ALA A 59 -3.02 17.43 -8.07
CA ALA A 59 -3.48 18.18 -6.90
C ALA A 59 -2.85 17.69 -5.58
N ALA A 60 -1.89 16.77 -5.63
CA ALA A 60 -1.11 16.36 -4.47
C ALA A 60 0.00 17.39 -4.23
N LEU A 61 -0.17 18.24 -3.21
CA LEU A 61 0.83 19.20 -2.80
C LEU A 61 1.95 18.48 -2.05
N LEU A 62 3.20 18.65 -2.50
CA LEU A 62 4.42 18.17 -1.82
C LEU A 62 5.02 19.22 -0.86
N THR A 63 4.34 20.36 -0.73
CA THR A 63 4.77 21.55 0.01
C THR A 63 3.83 21.85 1.16
#